data_AF-A0A814X403-F1
#
_entry.id   AF-A0A814X403-F1
#
_cell.length_a   1.000
_cell.length_b   1.000
_cell.length_c   1.000
_cell.angle_alpha   90.00
_cell.angle_beta   90.00
_cell.angle_gamma   90.00
#
_symmetry.space_group_name_H-M   'P 1'
#
loop_
_entity.id
_entity.type
_entity.pdbx_description
1 polymer ?
#
loop_
_entity_poly.entity_id
_entity_poly.type
_entity_poly.pdbx_seq_one_letter_code
_entity_poly.pdbx_strand_id
1 'polypeptide(L)'
;MVYQSCFFIIFLRTFAPVFKKRIIIILLTYNNIRFGRRSIAPYEGQSRKHLRLEFQLTSMLMMQVIAFIVSSFPYGAQSIYSLSTANTEKESERRTWEILATQLTTLTWYITYVSPFYVFLLSSKTFRHQVKNILKMALKTIGYQRETMVSNERAISTQGQREIPLRQYTMQ
;
A
#
# COMPACT_ATOMS: atom_id res chain seq x y z
N MET A 1 -26.13 30.58 5.16
CA MET A 1 -24.97 30.91 4.31
C MET A 1 -23.64 30.36 4.82
N VAL A 2 -23.37 30.36 6.14
CA VAL A 2 -22.11 29.84 6.72
C VAL A 2 -21.76 28.40 6.28
N TYR A 3 -22.75 27.50 6.23
CA TYR A 3 -22.54 26.11 5.83
C TYR A 3 -22.01 25.94 4.39
N GLN A 4 -22.44 26.80 3.47
CA GLN A 4 -22.02 26.74 2.07
C GLN A 4 -20.56 27.19 1.91
N SER A 5 -20.12 28.18 2.68
CA SER A 5 -18.73 28.64 2.72
C SER A 5 -17.81 27.59 3.38
N CYS A 6 -18.23 26.97 4.49
CA CYS A 6 -17.46 25.91 5.15
C CYS A 6 -17.30 24.67 4.25
N PHE A 7 -18.37 24.27 3.55
CA PHE A 7 -18.32 23.17 2.58
C PHE A 7 -17.27 23.43 1.50
N PHE A 8 -17.26 24.64 0.93
CA PHE A 8 -16.32 25.01 -0.13
C PHE A 8 -14.87 25.01 0.37
N ILE A 9 -14.62 25.50 1.58
CA ILE A 9 -13.27 25.52 2.19
C ILE A 9 -12.76 24.10 2.44
N ILE A 10 -13.59 23.21 3.00
CA ILE A 10 -13.22 21.81 3.28
C ILE A 10 -12.98 21.05 1.98
N PHE A 11 -13.85 21.28 0.98
CA PHE A 11 -13.70 20.71 -0.35
C PHE A 11 -12.37 21.15 -0.96
N LEU A 12 -12.06 22.46 -0.99
CA LEU A 12 -10.79 22.97 -1.49
C LEU A 12 -9.60 22.36 -0.74
N ARG A 13 -9.66 22.32 0.59
CA ARG A 13 -8.52 21.88 1.41
C ARG A 13 -8.22 20.38 1.26
N THR A 14 -9.26 19.57 1.05
CA THR A 14 -9.13 18.12 0.90
C THR A 14 -8.80 17.74 -0.54
N PHE A 15 -9.48 18.34 -1.51
CA PHE A 15 -9.36 17.97 -2.91
C PHE A 15 -8.24 18.71 -3.65
N ALA A 16 -7.98 19.99 -3.38
CA ALA A 16 -6.94 20.75 -4.08
C ALA A 16 -5.54 20.12 -3.99
N PRO A 17 -5.03 19.63 -2.84
CA PRO A 17 -3.70 19.00 -2.80
C PRO A 17 -3.66 17.67 -3.55
N VAL A 18 -4.77 16.91 -3.54
CA VAL A 18 -4.88 15.63 -4.25
C VAL A 18 -4.91 15.87 -5.76
N PHE A 19 -5.75 16.80 -6.23
CA PHE A 19 -5.82 17.17 -7.64
C PHE A 19 -4.52 17.78 -8.14
N LYS A 20 -3.90 18.71 -7.39
CA LYS A 20 -2.66 19.35 -7.84
C LYS A 20 -1.54 18.32 -8.06
N LYS A 21 -1.32 17.41 -7.12
CA LYS A 21 -0.29 16.36 -7.26
C LYS A 21 -0.64 15.36 -8.37
N ARG A 22 -1.91 14.96 -8.50
CA ARG A 22 -2.36 13.98 -9.52
C ARG A 22 -2.35 14.55 -10.93
N ILE A 23 -2.80 15.79 -11.11
CA ILE A 23 -2.78 16.49 -12.40
C ILE A 23 -1.34 16.65 -12.89
N ILE A 24 -0.40 16.97 -12.00
CA ILE A 24 1.03 17.02 -12.35
C ILE A 24 1.52 15.65 -12.85
N ILE A 25 1.18 14.56 -12.17
CA ILE A 25 1.54 13.21 -12.61
C ILE A 25 0.92 12.89 -13.97
N ILE A 26 -0.38 13.17 -14.15
CA ILE A 26 -1.07 12.93 -15.43
C ILE A 26 -0.46 13.77 -16.55
N LEU A 27 -0.13 15.04 -16.32
CA LEU A 27 0.54 15.92 -17.28
C LEU A 27 1.94 15.42 -17.62
N LEU A 28 2.71 14.97 -16.62
CA LEU A 28 4.03 14.39 -16.84
C LEU A 28 3.94 13.09 -17.64
N THR A 29 3.00 12.20 -17.31
CA THR A 29 2.75 10.97 -18.06
C THR A 29 2.29 11.28 -19.48
N TYR A 30 1.38 12.23 -19.66
CA TYR A 30 0.89 12.64 -20.98
C TYR A 30 1.99 13.26 -21.83
N ASN A 31 2.81 14.15 -21.25
CA ASN A 31 3.95 14.74 -21.95
C ASN A 31 5.00 13.68 -22.27
N ASN A 32 5.28 12.73 -21.37
CA ASN A 32 6.21 11.64 -21.63
C ASN A 32 5.73 10.76 -22.81
N ILE A 33 4.44 10.41 -22.85
CA ILE A 33 3.84 9.68 -23.98
C ILE A 33 3.89 10.52 -25.27
N ARG A 34 3.61 11.83 -25.21
CA ARG A 34 3.60 12.73 -26.38
C ARG A 34 5.01 12.96 -26.95
N PHE A 35 6.02 13.11 -26.10
CA PHE A 35 7.42 13.28 -26.49
C PHE A 35 8.06 11.96 -26.94
N GLY A 36 7.70 10.84 -26.31
CA GLY A 36 8.12 9.49 -26.73
C GLY A 36 7.72 9.16 -28.17
N ARG A 37 6.59 9.70 -28.65
CA ARG A 37 6.16 9.56 -30.06
C ARG A 37 6.99 10.37 -31.06
N ARG A 38 7.77 11.36 -30.62
CA ARG A 38 8.55 12.24 -31.51
C ARG A 38 10.05 11.97 -31.50
N SER A 39 10.59 11.33 -30.46
CA SER A 39 12.04 11.21 -30.26
C SER A 39 12.64 9.82 -30.53
N ILE A 40 11.85 8.85 -31.02
CA ILE A 40 12.36 7.51 -31.32
C ILE A 40 12.51 7.37 -32.83
N ALA A 41 13.69 7.73 -33.32
CA ALA A 41 14.19 7.18 -34.58
C ALA A 41 14.12 5.64 -34.49
N PRO A 42 13.67 4.95 -35.55
CA PRO A 42 13.32 3.54 -35.49
C PRO A 42 14.57 2.66 -35.33
N TYR A 43 14.92 2.30 -34.09
CA TYR A 43 15.67 1.07 -33.83
C TYR A 43 14.67 -0.10 -33.91
N GLU A 44 14.58 -0.72 -35.09
CA GLU A 44 13.53 -1.66 -35.53
C GLU A 44 13.23 -2.85 -34.59
N GLY A 45 14.13 -3.23 -33.68
CA GLY A 45 13.93 -4.38 -32.78
C GLY A 45 13.40 -4.08 -31.37
N GLN A 46 13.64 -2.88 -30.82
CA GLN A 46 13.47 -2.61 -29.39
C GLN A 46 12.16 -1.89 -29.05
N SER A 47 11.55 -1.24 -30.05
CA SER A 47 10.35 -0.40 -29.90
C SER A 47 9.11 -1.18 -29.43
N ARG A 48 8.91 -2.43 -29.88
CA ARG A 48 7.73 -3.24 -29.52
C ARG A 48 7.66 -3.60 -28.03
N LYS A 49 8.80 -3.79 -27.36
CA LYS A 49 8.84 -4.11 -25.92
C LYS A 49 8.51 -2.88 -25.07
N HIS A 50 9.01 -1.70 -25.47
CA HIS A 50 8.77 -0.45 -24.76
C HIS A 50 7.28 -0.05 -24.82
N LEU A 51 6.67 -0.13 -26.00
CA LEU A 51 5.24 0.15 -26.21
C LEU A 51 4.33 -0.74 -25.35
N ARG A 52 4.66 -2.03 -25.20
CA ARG A 52 3.89 -2.94 -24.33
C ARG A 52 3.99 -2.54 -22.85
N LEU A 53 5.15 -2.08 -22.42
CA LEU A 53 5.38 -1.64 -21.04
C LEU A 53 4.63 -0.35 -20.73
N GLU A 54 4.67 0.62 -21.64
CA GLU A 54 3.90 1.87 -21.53
C GLU A 54 2.38 1.61 -21.51
N PHE A 55 1.89 0.71 -22.35
CA PHE A 55 0.47 0.34 -22.35
C PHE A 55 0.06 -0.34 -21.04
N GLN A 56 0.90 -1.24 -20.50
CA GLN A 56 0.68 -1.87 -19.20
C GLN A 56 0.64 -0.83 -18.08
N LEU A 57 1.59 0.11 -18.08
CA LEU A 57 1.67 1.16 -17.06
C LEU A 57 0.47 2.12 -17.13
N THR A 58 0.01 2.45 -18.34
CA THR A 58 -1.19 3.27 -18.55
C THR A 58 -2.46 2.56 -18.10
N SER A 59 -2.63 1.28 -18.44
CA SER A 59 -3.77 0.47 -18.00
C SER A 59 -3.81 0.34 -16.47
N MET A 60 -2.64 0.20 -15.85
CA MET A 60 -2.50 0.13 -14.40
C MET A 60 -2.90 1.44 -13.71
N LEU A 61 -2.45 2.58 -14.24
CA LEU A 61 -2.84 3.92 -13.77
C LEU A 61 -4.36 4.13 -13.88
N MET A 62 -4.98 3.71 -14.99
CA MET A 62 -6.43 3.80 -15.17
C MET A 62 -7.18 3.01 -14.09
N MET A 63 -6.77 1.78 -13.80
CA MET A 63 -7.40 0.98 -12.73
C MET A 63 -7.25 1.64 -11.36
N GLN A 64 -6.09 2.26 -11.09
CA GLN A 64 -5.88 2.98 -9.83
C GLN A 64 -6.77 4.22 -9.71
N VAL A 65 -7.01 4.95 -10.81
CA VAL A 65 -7.93 6.10 -10.84
C VAL A 65 -9.37 5.64 -10.59
N ILE A 66 -9.80 4.54 -11.21
CA ILE A 66 -11.14 3.99 -11.00
C ILE A 66 -11.32 3.56 -9.53
N ALA A 67 -10.37 2.79 -8.97
CA ALA A 67 -10.41 2.36 -7.58
C ALA A 67 -10.44 3.56 -6.61
N PHE A 68 -9.69 4.62 -6.92
CA PHE A 68 -9.69 5.87 -6.16
C PHE A 68 -11.08 6.53 -6.19
N ILE A 69 -11.70 6.69 -7.37
CA ILE A 69 -13.03 7.32 -7.49
C ILE A 69 -14.07 6.53 -6.69
N VAL A 70 -14.10 5.20 -6.86
CA VAL A 70 -15.05 4.32 -6.16
C VAL A 70 -14.87 4.38 -4.65
N SER A 71 -13.63 4.49 -4.16
CA SER A 71 -13.35 4.52 -2.72
C SER A 71 -13.51 5.91 -2.09
N SER A 72 -13.26 6.97 -2.88
CA SER A 72 -13.32 8.36 -2.41
C SER A 72 -14.73 8.91 -2.33
N PHE A 73 -15.61 8.49 -3.24
CA PHE A 73 -17.00 8.92 -3.28
C PHE A 73 -17.78 8.65 -1.97
N PRO A 74 -17.84 7.40 -1.44
CA PRO A 74 -18.60 7.11 -0.23
C PRO A 74 -18.03 7.82 1.00
N TYR A 75 -16.70 7.94 1.10
CA TYR A 75 -16.06 8.68 2.19
C TYR A 75 -16.40 10.18 2.15
N GLY A 76 -16.37 10.77 0.95
CA GLY A 76 -16.78 12.17 0.75
C GLY A 76 -18.24 12.40 1.13
N ALA A 77 -19.16 11.55 0.65
CA ALA A 77 -20.58 11.63 0.97
C ALA A 77 -20.83 11.52 2.49
N GLN A 78 -20.21 10.55 3.16
CA GLN A 78 -20.33 10.36 4.60
C GLN A 78 -19.77 11.56 5.39
N SER A 79 -18.65 12.14 4.94
CA SER A 79 -18.06 13.31 5.58
C SER A 79 -18.98 14.53 5.49
N ILE A 80 -19.60 14.75 4.33
CA ILE A 80 -20.57 15.84 4.11
C ILE A 80 -21.81 15.64 4.99
N TYR A 81 -22.33 14.42 5.03
CA TYR A 81 -23.48 14.07 5.87
C TYR A 81 -23.17 14.29 7.36
N SER A 82 -22.00 13.82 7.83
CA SER A 82 -21.57 13.96 9.23
C SER A 82 -21.41 15.43 9.62
N LEU A 83 -20.85 16.26 8.72
CA LEU A 83 -20.69 17.69 8.96
C LEU A 83 -22.03 18.43 8.98
N SER A 84 -22.94 18.08 8.05
CA SER A 84 -24.25 18.73 7.94
C SER A 84 -25.15 18.43 9.13
N THR A 85 -24.96 17.28 9.78
CA THR A 85 -25.76 16.82 10.92
C THR A 85 -25.02 16.97 12.26
N ALA A 86 -23.88 17.67 12.30
CA ALA A 86 -23.04 17.78 13.49
C ALA A 86 -23.73 18.49 14.67
N ASN A 87 -24.63 19.43 14.38
CA ASN A 87 -25.33 20.24 15.39
C ASN A 87 -26.74 19.72 15.72
N THR A 88 -27.18 18.63 15.09
CA THR A 88 -28.51 18.06 15.34
C THR A 88 -28.43 17.07 16.50
N GLU A 89 -29.31 17.18 17.48
CA GLU A 89 -29.46 16.14 18.51
C GLU A 89 -29.91 14.83 17.86
N LYS A 90 -29.20 13.74 18.13
CA LYS A 90 -29.44 12.42 17.53
C LYS A 90 -29.73 11.40 18.62
N GLU A 91 -30.71 10.56 18.35
CA GLU A 91 -30.99 9.37 19.15
C GLU A 91 -29.79 8.41 19.17
N SER A 92 -29.65 7.66 20.27
CA SER A 92 -28.52 6.76 20.53
C SER A 92 -28.37 5.70 19.42
N GLU A 93 -29.48 5.17 18.90
CA GLU A 93 -29.47 4.19 17.82
C GLU A 93 -28.91 4.77 16.52
N ARG A 94 -29.38 5.97 16.13
CA ARG A 94 -28.92 6.65 14.92
C ARG A 94 -27.43 6.97 14.99
N ARG A 95 -26.94 7.39 16.16
CA ARG A 95 -25.51 7.64 16.39
C ARG A 95 -24.67 6.39 16.16
N THR A 96 -25.16 5.23 16.59
CA THR A 96 -24.46 3.94 16.41
C THR A 96 -24.32 3.58 14.93
N TRP A 97 -25.40 3.73 14.16
CA TRP A 97 -25.38 3.52 12.71
C TRP A 97 -24.43 4.46 11.97
N GLU A 98 -24.38 5.73 12.36
CA GLU A 98 -23.47 6.69 11.76
C GLU A 98 -22.00 6.37 12.05
N ILE A 99 -21.68 5.89 13.25
CA ILE A 99 -20.32 5.43 13.58
C ILE A 99 -19.97 4.22 12.71
N LEU A 100 -20.87 3.25 12.58
CA LEU A 100 -20.64 2.07 11.74
C LEU A 100 -20.42 2.44 10.27
N ALA A 101 -21.26 3.33 9.72
CA ALA A 101 -21.09 3.84 8.35
C ALA A 101 -19.75 4.58 8.17
N THR A 102 -19.34 5.36 9.17
CA THR A 102 -18.04 6.06 9.18
C THR A 102 -16.88 5.07 9.18
N GLN A 103 -16.94 4.01 9.98
CA GLN A 103 -15.90 2.98 9.98
C GLN A 103 -15.84 2.22 8.65
N LEU A 104 -16.99 1.87 8.07
CA LEU A 104 -17.04 1.15 6.79
C LEU A 104 -16.50 1.98 5.62
N THR A 105 -16.86 3.26 5.57
CA THR A 105 -16.34 4.20 4.56
C THR A 105 -14.86 4.47 4.75
N THR A 106 -14.38 4.55 5.99
CA THR A 106 -12.95 4.67 6.31
C THR A 106 -12.17 3.43 5.89
N LEU A 107 -12.71 2.23 6.12
CA LEU A 107 -12.11 0.98 5.66
C LEU A 107 -11.99 0.95 4.13
N THR A 108 -13.03 1.39 3.43
CA THR A 108 -13.03 1.50 1.96
C THR A 108 -12.00 2.54 1.49
N TRP A 109 -11.86 3.66 2.21
CA TRP A 109 -10.81 4.64 1.93
C TRP A 109 -9.41 4.01 2.04
N TYR A 110 -9.15 3.15 3.05
CA TYR A 110 -7.87 2.47 3.19
C TYR A 110 -7.52 1.55 2.02
N ILE A 111 -8.51 0.94 1.36
CA ILE A 111 -8.31 0.14 0.15
C ILE A 111 -7.56 0.96 -0.92
N THR A 112 -7.79 2.27 -0.99
CA THR A 112 -7.10 3.17 -1.91
C THR A 112 -5.57 3.12 -1.75
N TYR A 113 -5.04 2.99 -0.54
CA TYR A 113 -3.60 2.94 -0.30
C TYR A 113 -2.98 1.59 -0.66
N VAL A 114 -3.74 0.50 -0.51
CA VAL A 114 -3.26 -0.85 -0.83
C VAL A 114 -3.53 -1.21 -2.29
N SER A 115 -4.50 -0.56 -2.94
CA SER A 115 -4.86 -0.77 -4.34
C SER A 115 -3.68 -0.74 -5.32
N PRO A 116 -2.71 0.20 -5.24
CA PRO A 116 -1.64 0.25 -6.23
C PRO A 116 -0.76 -0.99 -6.14
N PHE A 117 -0.50 -1.49 -4.93
CA PHE A 117 0.23 -2.73 -4.71
C PHE A 117 -0.46 -3.92 -5.39
N TYR A 118 -1.76 -4.09 -5.17
CA TYR A 118 -2.52 -5.18 -5.80
C TYR A 118 -2.62 -5.03 -7.32
N VAL A 119 -2.82 -3.81 -7.84
CA VAL A 119 -2.87 -3.57 -9.28
C VAL A 119 -1.49 -3.82 -9.92
N PHE A 120 -0.39 -3.47 -9.25
CA PHE A 120 0.97 -3.84 -9.70
C PHE A 120 1.18 -5.35 -9.68
N LEU A 121 0.72 -6.01 -8.60
CA LEU A 121 0.80 -7.46 -8.45
C LEU A 121 0.03 -8.21 -9.55
N LEU A 122 -1.14 -7.71 -9.95
CA LEU A 122 -1.96 -8.36 -10.97
C LEU A 122 -1.50 -8.06 -12.39
N SER A 123 -1.09 -6.82 -12.69
CA SER A 123 -0.77 -6.38 -14.05
C SER A 123 0.58 -6.90 -14.57
N SER A 124 1.61 -6.99 -13.72
CA SER A 124 2.98 -7.28 -14.17
C SER A 124 3.41 -8.70 -13.81
N LYS A 125 3.65 -9.54 -14.84
CA LYS A 125 4.28 -10.87 -14.67
C LYS A 125 5.68 -10.74 -14.06
N THR A 126 6.44 -9.74 -14.49
CA THR A 126 7.79 -9.46 -13.99
C THR A 126 7.77 -9.14 -12.50
N PHE A 127 6.83 -8.28 -12.08
CA PHE A 127 6.68 -7.93 -10.67
C PHE A 127 6.29 -9.14 -9.82
N ARG A 128 5.35 -9.99 -10.27
CA ARG A 128 5.01 -11.24 -9.58
C ARG A 128 6.22 -12.15 -9.40
N HIS A 129 7.07 -12.25 -10.43
CA HIS A 129 8.28 -13.06 -10.35
C HIS A 129 9.27 -12.47 -9.33
N GLN A 130 9.48 -11.15 -9.32
CA GLN A 130 10.31 -10.48 -8.33
C GLN A 130 9.78 -10.66 -6.90
N VAL A 131 8.47 -10.47 -6.67
CA VAL A 131 7.84 -10.68 -5.35
C VAL A 131 8.02 -12.13 -4.89
N LYS A 132 7.81 -13.12 -5.78
CA LYS A 132 8.05 -14.53 -5.45
C LYS A 132 9.52 -14.80 -5.09
N ASN A 133 10.47 -14.19 -5.79
CA ASN A 133 11.89 -14.35 -5.52
C ASN A 133 12.27 -13.74 -4.15
N ILE A 134 11.77 -12.54 -3.84
CA ILE A 134 11.96 -11.89 -2.54
C ILE A 134 11.35 -12.75 -1.44
N LEU A 135 10.12 -13.25 -1.63
CA LEU A 135 9.44 -14.11 -0.66
C LEU A 135 10.21 -15.42 -0.43
N LYS A 136 10.71 -16.05 -1.50
CA LYS A 136 11.53 -17.26 -1.41
C LYS A 136 12.84 -17.00 -0.66
N MET A 137 13.49 -15.86 -0.92
CA MET A 137 14.68 -15.44 -0.17
C MET A 137 14.36 -15.21 1.30
N ALA A 138 13.29 -14.48 1.62
CA ALA A 138 12.87 -14.23 2.99
C ALA A 138 12.57 -15.53 3.76
N LEU A 139 11.82 -16.46 3.15
CA LEU A 139 11.54 -17.76 3.74
C LEU A 139 12.81 -18.59 3.98
N LYS A 140 13.77 -18.54 3.04
CA LYS A 140 15.07 -19.20 3.21
C LYS A 140 15.88 -18.58 4.35
N THR A 141 15.89 -17.26 4.47
CA THR A 141 16.57 -16.55 5.56
C THR A 141 15.97 -16.89 6.92
N ILE A 142 14.64 -16.97 7.03
CA ILE A 142 13.97 -17.39 8.26
C ILE A 142 14.32 -18.83 8.62
N GLY A 143 14.38 -19.73 7.63
CA GLY A 143 14.81 -21.12 7.84
C GLY A 143 16.26 -21.20 8.35
N TYR A 144 17.17 -20.45 7.73
CA TYR A 144 18.58 -20.41 8.13
C TYR A 144 18.77 -19.88 9.56
N GLN A 145 18.08 -18.79 9.92
CA GLN A 145 18.08 -18.23 11.28
C GLN A 145 17.61 -19.25 12.33
N ARG A 146 16.64 -20.10 11.97
CA ARG A 146 16.15 -21.14 12.87
C ARG A 146 17.18 -22.24 13.10
N GLU A 147 17.88 -22.67 12.06
CA GLU A 147 18.92 -23.71 12.16
C GLU A 147 20.13 -23.23 12.98
N THR A 148 20.54 -21.97 12.83
CA THR A 148 21.65 -21.40 13.60
C THR A 148 21.33 -21.26 15.08
N MET A 149 20.10 -20.85 15.43
CA MET A 149 19.65 -20.79 16.83
C MET A 149 19.70 -22.17 17.50
N VAL A 150 19.19 -23.21 16.84
CA VAL A 150 19.21 -24.59 17.36
C VAL A 150 20.64 -25.13 17.49
N SER A 151 21.51 -24.83 16.53
CA SER A 151 22.92 -25.24 16.59
C SER A 151 23.66 -24.58 17.77
N ASN A 152 23.41 -23.29 18.01
CA ASN A 152 24.02 -22.55 19.11
C ASN A 152 23.56 -23.07 20.49
N GLU A 153 22.28 -23.42 20.62
CA GLU A 153 21.72 -23.98 21.86
C GLU A 153 22.31 -25.37 22.19
N ARG A 154 22.59 -26.20 21.17
CA ARG A 154 23.32 -27.47 21.33
C ARG A 154 24.79 -27.26 21.73
N ALA A 155 25.45 -26.24 21.19
CA ALA A 155 26.81 -25.91 21.56
C ALA A 155 26.92 -25.47 23.03
N ILE A 156 25.99 -24.63 23.49
CA ILE A 156 25.94 -24.14 24.88
C ILE A 156 25.68 -25.29 25.87
N SER A 157 24.72 -26.18 25.57
CA SER A 157 24.45 -27.35 26.42
C SER A 157 25.64 -28.32 26.50
N THR A 158 26.39 -28.48 25.41
CA THR A 158 27.61 -29.31 25.40
C THR A 158 28.75 -28.66 26.22
N GLN A 159 28.88 -27.33 26.19
CA GLN A 159 29.90 -26.61 26.96
C GLN A 159 29.59 -26.64 28.46
N GLY A 160 28.32 -26.48 28.86
CA GLY A 160 27.90 -26.53 30.26
C GLY A 160 28.16 -27.89 30.95
N GLN A 161 28.15 -29.00 30.22
CA GLN A 161 28.51 -30.32 30.77
C GLN A 161 30.02 -30.51 31.01
N ARG A 162 30.88 -29.77 30.30
CA ARG A 162 32.34 -29.89 30.48
C ARG A 162 32.87 -29.12 31.68
N GLU A 163 32.10 -28.15 32.18
CA GLU A 163 32.51 -27.33 33.32
C GLU A 163 31.98 -27.81 34.67
N ILE A 164 31.41 -29.02 34.78
CA ILE A 164 31.16 -29.63 36.10
C ILE A 164 32.55 -29.96 36.68
N PRO A 165 33.07 -29.15 37.62
CA PRO A 165 34.40 -29.37 38.13
C PRO A 165 34.31 -30.59 39.06
N LEU A 166 35.18 -31.58 38.84
CA LEU A 166 35.41 -32.77 39.66
C LEU A 166 35.94 -32.43 41.08
N ARG A 167 35.41 -31.38 41.72
CA ARG A 167 35.92 -30.77 42.95
C ARG A 167 35.31 -31.36 44.22
N GLN A 168 34.78 -32.59 44.18
CA GLN A 168 34.22 -33.26 45.36
C GLN A 168 34.61 -34.75 45.43
N TYR A 169 35.92 -35.05 45.43
CA TYR A 169 36.42 -36.33 45.96
C TYR A 169 37.77 -36.06 46.66
N THR A 170 37.72 -35.41 47.82
CA THR A 170 38.84 -35.32 48.77
C THR A 170 38.28 -35.05 50.17
N MET A 171 37.53 -36.02 50.69
CA MET A 171 37.28 -36.21 52.12
C MET A 171 37.05 -37.72 52.28
N GLN A 172 37.59 -38.44 53.25
CA GLN A 172 38.63 -38.22 54.25
C GLN A 172 38.99 -39.63 54.72
#